data_AF-A0A2B4SUV8-F1
#
_entry.id   AF-A0A2B4SUV8-F1
#
_cell.length_a   1.000
_cell.length_b   1.000
_cell.length_c   1.000
_cell.angle_alpha   90.00
_cell.angle_beta   90.00
_cell.angle_gamma   90.00
#
_symmetry.space_group_name_H-M   'P 1'
#
loop_
_entity.id
_entity.type
_entity.pdbx_description
1 polymer ?
#
loop_
_entity_poly.entity_id
_entity_poly.type
_entity_poly.pdbx_seq_one_letter_code
_entity_poly.pdbx_strand_id
1 'polypeptide(L)'
;MVEIQTLKIEKGEEPDHVRKWSLGIEKEVAEYEEITQDVRKTVKNPREEASREAKWEEEKAEEENRKQRYEEELKFEEAKMQIKRDFEKKMEEDRNKSVKESGAKLPKLTITKFQGTHLDWLRFWSQFDTEIDQAAITQVAKFAHLKELLVPKVRSAIDGLPYNTEGYERAKAILTAKYGKPSEVANAHIQRIIALPTVQGSQPAKVHDFYGKLATNVQALDTMRKIKEINGYVRVTLDKLPGIRADLVRLDDNWHEWAFPHFRVSETGRSISVREGCVLIALAQDTELQIVVLLEAARSVMEDTIHQSVAKSTNSYY
;
A
#
# COMPACT_ATOMS: atom_id res chain seq x y z
N MET A 1 75.81 41.19 34.57
CA MET A 1 76.70 41.39 35.74
C MET A 1 78.07 41.92 35.33
N VAL A 2 78.73 41.29 34.36
CA VAL A 2 80.07 41.68 33.85
C VAL A 2 80.12 43.12 33.30
N GLU A 3 79.08 43.58 32.60
CA GLU A 3 78.98 44.97 32.12
C GLU A 3 78.85 46.00 33.26
N ILE A 4 78.29 45.62 34.41
CA ILE A 4 78.12 46.52 35.56
C ILE A 4 79.42 46.60 36.37
N GLN A 5 80.17 45.50 36.45
CA GLN A 5 81.49 45.45 37.09
C GLN A 5 82.50 46.35 36.37
N THR A 6 82.55 46.26 35.04
CA THR A 6 83.44 47.06 34.19
C THR A 6 83.18 48.56 34.33
N LEU A 7 81.92 48.98 34.31
CA LEU A 7 81.51 50.37 34.53
C LEU A 7 81.83 50.90 35.94
N LYS A 8 81.78 50.06 36.98
CA LYS A 8 82.14 50.46 38.35
C LYS A 8 83.65 50.65 38.52
N ILE A 9 84.45 49.79 37.89
CA ILE A 9 85.92 49.91 37.88
C ILE A 9 86.37 51.13 37.08
N GLU A 10 85.75 51.41 35.92
CA GLU A 10 86.02 52.64 35.15
C GLU A 10 85.66 53.93 35.92
N LYS A 11 84.69 53.87 36.84
CA LYS A 11 84.33 54.97 37.73
C LYS A 11 85.27 55.15 38.94
N GLY A 12 86.34 54.37 39.02
CA GLY A 12 87.41 54.52 40.03
C GLY A 12 87.20 53.76 41.33
N GLU A 13 86.22 52.84 41.40
CA GLU A 13 86.06 51.94 42.55
C GLU A 13 87.13 50.84 42.53
N GLU A 14 87.70 50.54 43.70
CA GLU A 14 88.76 49.54 43.83
C GLU A 14 88.28 48.15 43.35
N PRO A 15 89.04 47.46 42.46
CA PRO A 15 88.61 46.19 41.87
C PRO A 15 88.25 45.11 42.90
N ASP A 16 88.95 45.06 44.03
CA ASP A 16 88.69 44.10 45.10
C ASP A 16 87.35 44.37 45.81
N HIS A 17 86.97 45.63 45.94
CA HIS A 17 85.66 46.01 46.47
C HIS A 17 84.53 45.62 45.51
N VAL A 18 84.70 45.89 44.20
CA VAL A 18 83.73 45.52 43.16
C VAL A 18 83.58 44.00 43.06
N ARG A 19 84.67 43.23 43.21
CA ARG A 19 84.65 41.77 43.28
C ARG A 19 83.86 41.27 44.49
N LYS A 20 84.14 41.81 45.69
CA LYS A 20 83.44 41.41 46.92
C LYS A 20 81.94 41.74 46.87
N TRP A 21 81.57 42.89 46.33
CA TRP A 21 80.17 43.26 46.10
C TRP A 21 79.50 42.30 45.11
N SER A 22 80.16 42.01 43.98
CA SER A 22 79.61 41.10 42.97
C SER A 22 79.41 39.69 43.51
N LEU A 23 80.38 39.17 44.26
CA LEU A 23 80.29 37.87 44.91
C LEU A 23 79.14 37.82 45.91
N GLY A 24 78.87 38.93 46.61
CA GLY A 24 77.71 39.06 47.51
C GLY A 24 76.38 38.98 46.77
N ILE A 25 76.26 39.70 45.64
CA ILE A 25 75.06 39.65 44.79
C ILE A 25 74.90 38.28 44.14
N GLU A 26 75.97 37.65 43.65
CA GLU A 26 75.93 36.29 43.10
C GLU A 26 75.42 35.29 44.13
N LYS A 27 75.86 35.43 45.39
CA LYS A 27 75.38 34.58 46.48
C LYS A 27 73.89 34.80 46.77
N GLU A 28 73.44 36.04 46.88
CA GLU A 28 72.01 36.35 47.08
C GLU A 28 71.17 35.84 45.90
N VAL A 29 71.62 36.04 44.67
CA VAL A 29 70.93 35.53 43.47
C VAL A 29 70.83 34.01 43.50
N ALA A 30 71.90 33.31 43.88
CA ALA A 30 71.89 31.86 44.02
C ALA A 30 70.88 31.39 45.09
N GLU A 31 70.79 32.09 46.22
CA GLU A 31 69.79 31.80 47.27
C GLU A 31 68.35 32.02 46.75
N TYR A 32 68.10 33.08 45.98
CA TYR A 32 66.79 33.32 45.35
C TYR A 32 66.46 32.31 44.25
N GLU A 33 67.45 31.84 43.48
CA GLU A 33 67.27 30.79 42.47
C GLU A 33 66.89 29.45 43.12
N GLU A 34 67.51 29.12 44.25
CA GLU A 34 67.15 27.91 45.01
C GLU A 34 65.72 27.98 45.55
N ILE A 35 65.34 29.12 46.15
CA ILE A 35 63.98 29.35 46.65
C ILE A 35 62.95 29.30 45.51
N THR A 36 63.23 29.96 44.38
CA THR A 36 62.30 29.95 43.23
C THR A 36 62.18 28.57 42.60
N GLN A 37 63.27 27.79 42.58
CA GLN A 37 63.24 26.40 42.14
C GLN A 37 62.42 25.51 43.09
N ASP A 38 62.57 25.69 44.40
CA ASP A 38 61.79 24.97 45.39
C ASP A 38 60.29 25.31 45.28
N VAL A 39 59.93 26.60 45.27
CA VAL A 39 58.55 27.05 45.06
C VAL A 39 57.98 26.49 43.75
N ARG A 40 58.78 26.45 42.68
CA ARG A 40 58.35 25.86 41.40
C ARG A 40 58.05 24.37 41.52
N LYS A 41 58.84 23.60 42.27
CA LYS A 41 58.58 22.17 42.52
C LYS A 41 57.35 22.00 43.41
N THR A 42 57.27 22.75 44.50
CA THR A 42 56.18 22.72 45.48
C THR A 42 54.83 23.15 44.88
N VAL A 43 54.82 23.98 43.83
CA VAL A 43 53.60 24.33 43.09
C VAL A 43 53.30 23.36 41.95
N LYS A 44 54.31 22.86 41.24
CA LYS A 44 54.10 21.92 40.13
C LYS A 44 53.54 20.58 40.58
N ASN A 45 54.08 20.01 41.67
CA ASN A 45 53.66 18.68 42.12
C ASN A 45 52.17 18.62 42.48
N PRO A 46 51.62 19.52 43.32
CA PRO A 46 50.18 19.54 43.63
C PRO A 46 49.33 19.91 42.43
N ARG A 47 49.82 20.75 41.51
CA ARG A 47 49.09 21.10 40.27
C ARG A 47 48.96 19.90 39.33
N GLU A 48 50.01 19.09 39.21
CA GLU A 48 50.00 17.87 38.41
C GLU A 48 49.15 16.78 39.07
N GLU A 49 49.18 16.68 40.40
CA GLU A 49 48.30 15.78 41.17
C GLU A 49 46.83 16.18 41.04
N ALA A 50 46.49 17.45 41.21
CA ALA A 50 45.13 17.95 41.03
C ALA A 50 44.62 17.75 39.58
N SER A 51 45.50 17.90 38.59
CA SER A 51 45.16 17.63 37.19
C SER A 51 44.92 16.13 36.91
N ARG A 52 45.71 15.25 37.55
CA ARG A 52 45.50 13.79 37.47
C ARG A 52 44.19 13.37 38.14
N GLU A 53 43.91 13.92 39.32
CA GLU A 53 42.67 13.64 40.06
C GLU A 53 41.44 14.13 39.29
N ALA A 54 41.51 15.35 38.73
CA ALA A 54 40.42 15.89 37.91
C ALA A 54 40.12 15.02 36.68
N LYS A 55 41.17 14.51 36.01
CA LYS A 55 41.01 13.59 34.87
C LYS A 55 40.39 12.26 35.28
N TRP A 56 40.81 11.71 36.43
CA TRP A 56 40.27 10.46 36.95
C TRP A 56 38.78 10.59 37.30
N GLU A 57 38.38 11.69 37.95
CA GLU A 57 36.98 11.95 38.28
C GLU A 57 36.14 12.25 37.03
N GLU A 58 36.70 12.92 36.02
CA GLU A 58 36.05 13.10 34.71
C GLU A 58 35.83 11.75 34.01
N GLU A 59 36.85 10.89 33.93
CA GLU A 59 36.76 9.56 33.33
C GLU A 59 35.71 8.67 34.03
N LYS A 60 35.67 8.74 35.36
CA LYS A 60 34.70 8.02 36.19
C LYS A 60 33.28 8.55 36.01
N ALA A 61 33.10 9.88 35.94
CA ALA A 61 31.81 10.49 35.65
C ALA A 61 31.33 10.16 34.22
N GLU A 62 32.24 10.10 33.25
CA GLU A 62 31.93 9.64 31.91
C GLU A 62 31.53 8.16 31.90
N GLU A 63 32.21 7.31 32.66
CA GLU A 63 31.87 5.89 32.77
C GLU A 63 30.49 5.68 33.40
N GLU A 64 30.18 6.43 34.45
CA GLU A 64 28.86 6.41 35.08
C GLU A 64 27.77 6.90 34.10
N ASN A 65 28.02 7.99 33.37
CA ASN A 65 27.13 8.47 32.32
C ASN A 65 26.94 7.45 31.19
N ARG A 66 28.00 6.74 30.77
CA ARG A 66 27.91 5.65 29.79
C ARG A 66 27.02 4.51 30.31
N LYS A 67 27.20 4.14 31.57
CA LYS A 67 26.41 3.08 32.22
C LYS A 67 24.94 3.48 32.37
N GLN A 68 24.66 4.72 32.79
CA GLN A 68 23.29 5.24 32.89
C GLN A 68 22.60 5.24 31.53
N ARG A 69 23.27 5.69 30.46
CA ARG A 69 22.73 5.63 29.09
C ARG A 69 22.38 4.21 28.66
N TYR A 70 23.26 3.25 28.96
CA TYR A 70 23.02 1.85 28.66
C TYR A 70 21.82 1.28 29.44
N GLU A 71 21.68 1.62 30.71
CA GLU A 71 20.53 1.22 31.53
C GLU A 71 19.22 1.86 31.07
N GLU A 72 19.24 3.12 30.63
CA GLU A 72 18.09 3.81 30.04
C GLU A 72 17.68 3.18 28.71
N GLU A 73 18.65 2.86 27.85
CA GLU A 73 18.39 2.20 26.56
C GLU A 73 17.83 0.80 26.76
N LEU A 74 18.36 0.04 27.74
CA LEU A 74 17.82 -1.27 28.12
C LEU A 74 16.38 -1.15 28.63
N LYS A 75 16.09 -0.18 29.51
CA LYS A 75 14.72 0.08 29.99
C LYS A 75 13.77 0.47 28.87
N PHE A 76 14.24 1.26 27.90
CA PHE A 76 13.45 1.65 26.74
C PHE A 76 13.14 0.45 25.85
N GLU A 77 14.12 -0.41 25.58
CA GLU A 77 13.96 -1.64 24.81
C GLU A 77 13.01 -2.63 25.53
N GLU A 78 13.14 -2.77 26.84
CA GLU A 78 12.24 -3.57 27.68
C GLU A 78 10.81 -3.03 27.65
N ALA A 79 10.63 -1.71 27.77
CA ALA A 79 9.32 -1.06 27.67
C ALA A 79 8.71 -1.24 26.27
N LYS A 80 9.52 -1.11 25.21
CA LYS A 80 9.09 -1.36 23.84
C LYS A 80 8.71 -2.82 23.61
N MET A 81 9.47 -3.77 24.17
CA MET A 81 9.14 -5.19 24.13
C MET A 81 7.88 -5.51 24.94
N GLN A 82 7.67 -4.83 26.07
CA GLN A 82 6.47 -4.96 26.88
C GLN A 82 5.25 -4.41 26.14
N ILE A 83 5.34 -3.21 25.55
CA ILE A 83 4.29 -2.64 24.69
C ILE A 83 4.00 -3.57 23.52
N LYS A 84 5.03 -4.15 22.90
CA LYS A 84 4.86 -5.12 21.80
C LYS A 84 4.17 -6.39 22.29
N ARG A 85 4.56 -6.95 23.44
CA ARG A 85 3.90 -8.12 24.05
C ARG A 85 2.47 -7.82 24.47
N ASP A 86 2.20 -6.65 25.01
CA ASP A 86 0.85 -6.23 25.40
C ASP A 86 0.00 -5.95 24.16
N PHE A 87 0.58 -5.42 23.08
CA PHE A 87 -0.07 -5.26 21.79
C PHE A 87 -0.35 -6.61 21.13
N GLU A 88 0.60 -7.55 21.13
CA GLU A 88 0.42 -8.92 20.62
C GLU A 88 -0.60 -9.69 21.47
N LYS A 89 -0.57 -9.56 22.79
CA LYS A 89 -1.54 -10.17 23.70
C LYS A 89 -2.92 -9.54 23.51
N LYS A 90 -3.02 -8.23 23.32
CA LYS A 90 -4.28 -7.54 23.00
C LYS A 90 -4.78 -7.92 21.61
N MET A 91 -3.90 -8.07 20.62
CA MET A 91 -4.24 -8.58 19.29
C MET A 91 -4.70 -10.03 19.36
N GLU A 92 -4.10 -10.87 20.20
CA GLU A 92 -4.48 -12.27 20.37
C GLU A 92 -5.75 -12.41 21.21
N GLU A 93 -5.95 -11.57 22.22
CA GLU A 93 -7.22 -11.42 22.96
C GLU A 93 -8.32 -10.91 22.04
N ASP A 94 -8.05 -9.90 21.20
CA ASP A 94 -8.96 -9.42 20.16
C ASP A 94 -9.17 -10.49 19.08
N ARG A 95 -8.18 -11.33 18.76
CA ARG A 95 -8.32 -12.46 17.82
C ARG A 95 -9.19 -13.56 18.43
N ASN A 96 -8.98 -13.94 19.68
CA ASN A 96 -9.77 -14.94 20.40
C ASN A 96 -11.20 -14.43 20.73
N LYS A 97 -11.34 -13.11 20.91
CA LYS A 97 -12.63 -12.42 21.01
C LYS A 97 -13.28 -12.26 19.64
N SER A 98 -12.53 -12.09 18.54
CA SER A 98 -13.03 -12.07 17.16
C SER A 98 -13.40 -13.46 16.64
N VAL A 99 -12.85 -14.54 17.20
CA VAL A 99 -13.36 -15.91 16.94
C VAL A 99 -14.73 -16.11 17.63
N LYS A 100 -15.10 -15.27 18.61
CA LYS A 100 -16.45 -15.26 19.23
C LYS A 100 -17.34 -14.07 18.82
N GLU A 101 -16.77 -12.97 18.30
CA GLU A 101 -17.44 -11.69 18.04
C GLU A 101 -16.78 -10.89 16.90
N SER A 102 -16.29 -11.55 15.83
CA SER A 102 -15.89 -10.83 14.61
C SER A 102 -17.12 -10.28 13.91
N GLY A 103 -17.25 -8.97 14.00
CA GLY A 103 -18.19 -8.22 13.20
C GLY A 103 -18.21 -6.79 13.69
N ALA A 104 -17.37 -5.93 13.10
CA ALA A 104 -17.85 -4.58 12.85
C ALA A 104 -19.27 -4.75 12.30
N LYS A 105 -20.29 -4.34 13.05
CA LYS A 105 -21.68 -4.47 12.61
C LYS A 105 -21.90 -3.44 11.52
N LEU A 106 -21.43 -3.76 10.31
CA LEU A 106 -22.04 -3.26 9.09
C LEU A 106 -23.55 -3.47 9.26
N PRO A 107 -24.40 -2.54 8.78
CA PRO A 107 -25.85 -2.75 8.76
C PRO A 107 -26.11 -4.16 8.23
N LYS A 108 -26.82 -4.96 9.01
CA LYS A 108 -27.02 -6.39 8.75
C LYS A 108 -27.46 -6.53 7.29
N LEU A 109 -26.60 -7.11 6.44
CA LEU A 109 -26.89 -7.24 5.01
C LEU A 109 -28.14 -8.10 4.88
N THR A 110 -29.28 -7.47 4.61
CA THR A 110 -30.51 -8.20 4.34
C THR A 110 -30.36 -8.85 2.98
N ILE A 111 -30.13 -10.16 2.97
CA ILE A 111 -30.09 -10.95 1.75
C ILE A 111 -31.43 -10.74 1.03
N THR A 112 -31.37 -10.21 -0.19
CA THR A 112 -32.57 -10.01 -1.01
C THR A 112 -33.17 -11.36 -1.35
N LYS A 113 -34.51 -11.47 -1.32
CA LYS A 113 -35.18 -12.73 -1.65
C LYS A 113 -34.87 -13.16 -3.08
N PHE A 114 -34.59 -14.45 -3.25
CA PHE A 114 -34.35 -15.06 -4.55
C PHE A 114 -35.63 -15.07 -5.37
N GLN A 115 -35.55 -14.51 -6.58
CA GLN A 115 -36.73 -14.36 -7.45
C GLN A 115 -37.07 -15.63 -8.25
N GLY A 116 -36.23 -16.66 -8.21
CA GLY A 116 -36.47 -17.89 -8.99
C GLY A 116 -36.12 -17.75 -10.47
N THR A 117 -35.17 -16.89 -10.82
CA THR A 117 -34.68 -16.75 -12.19
C THR A 117 -33.21 -17.14 -12.28
N HIS A 118 -32.80 -17.66 -13.44
CA HIS A 118 -31.42 -18.06 -13.68
C HIS A 118 -30.43 -16.89 -13.61
N LEU A 119 -30.85 -15.68 -14.04
CA LEU A 119 -30.04 -14.45 -13.93
C LEU A 119 -29.76 -14.04 -12.48
N ASP A 120 -30.71 -14.35 -11.60
CA ASP A 120 -30.68 -14.00 -10.18
C ASP A 120 -29.88 -15.01 -9.35
N TRP A 121 -29.67 -16.21 -9.90
CA TRP A 121 -29.08 -17.35 -9.20
C TRP A 121 -27.66 -17.07 -8.73
N LEU A 122 -26.79 -16.52 -9.59
CA LEU A 122 -25.39 -16.28 -9.25
C LEU A 122 -25.26 -15.34 -8.05
N ARG A 123 -25.98 -14.20 -8.07
CA ARG A 123 -26.00 -13.26 -6.94
C ARG A 123 -26.52 -13.94 -5.67
N PHE A 124 -27.68 -14.60 -5.76
CA PHE A 124 -28.33 -15.21 -4.61
C PHE A 124 -27.47 -16.31 -3.99
N TRP A 125 -26.98 -17.24 -4.79
CA TRP A 125 -26.22 -18.38 -4.30
C TRP A 125 -24.89 -17.95 -3.69
N SER A 126 -24.16 -17.02 -4.32
CA SER A 126 -22.93 -16.48 -3.74
C SER A 126 -23.17 -15.79 -2.39
N GLN A 127 -24.24 -15.01 -2.26
CA GLN A 127 -24.59 -14.34 -1.01
C GLN A 127 -25.07 -15.34 0.05
N PHE A 128 -25.91 -16.31 -0.32
CA PHE A 128 -26.41 -17.34 0.58
C PHE A 128 -25.29 -18.25 1.10
N ASP A 129 -24.38 -18.66 0.21
CA ASP A 129 -23.25 -19.52 0.57
C ASP A 129 -22.34 -18.83 1.60
N THR A 130 -21.97 -17.58 1.34
CA THR A 130 -21.06 -16.82 2.22
C THR A 130 -21.71 -16.48 3.57
N GLU A 131 -22.97 -16.03 3.57
CA GLU A 131 -23.62 -15.51 4.78
C GLU A 131 -24.32 -16.60 5.62
N ILE A 132 -24.82 -17.67 4.98
CA ILE A 132 -25.66 -18.68 5.65
C ILE A 132 -25.04 -20.07 5.57
N ASP A 133 -24.61 -20.55 4.40
CA ASP A 133 -24.11 -21.94 4.26
C ASP A 133 -22.76 -22.12 4.96
N GLN A 134 -21.89 -21.11 4.93
CA GLN A 134 -20.60 -21.10 5.63
C GLN A 134 -20.70 -20.68 7.10
N ALA A 135 -21.84 -20.16 7.55
CA ALA A 135 -22.03 -19.75 8.94
C ALA A 135 -22.03 -20.96 9.90
N ALA A 136 -21.50 -20.76 11.11
CA ALA A 136 -21.43 -21.76 12.18
C ALA A 136 -22.78 -21.93 12.92
N ILE A 137 -23.87 -22.11 12.18
CA ILE A 137 -25.22 -22.39 12.69
C ILE A 137 -25.67 -23.81 12.30
N THR A 138 -26.70 -24.33 12.98
CA THR A 138 -27.20 -25.69 12.70
C THR A 138 -27.83 -25.77 11.31
N GLN A 139 -27.75 -26.94 10.65
CA GLN A 139 -28.36 -27.13 9.32
C GLN A 139 -29.87 -26.87 9.32
N VAL A 140 -30.54 -27.19 10.43
CA VAL A 140 -31.97 -26.90 10.62
C VAL A 140 -32.24 -25.39 10.59
N ALA A 141 -31.40 -24.59 11.26
CA ALA A 141 -31.49 -23.13 11.22
C ALA A 141 -31.16 -22.58 9.82
N LYS A 142 -30.14 -23.13 9.14
CA LYS A 142 -29.82 -22.79 7.74
C LYS A 142 -31.01 -23.04 6.82
N PHE A 143 -31.72 -24.15 7.01
CA PHE A 143 -32.89 -24.48 6.21
C PHE A 143 -34.07 -23.54 6.45
N ALA A 144 -34.31 -23.13 7.70
CA ALA A 144 -35.31 -22.10 8.01
C ALA A 144 -34.98 -20.78 7.31
N HIS A 145 -33.74 -20.31 7.40
CA HIS A 145 -33.28 -19.11 6.69
C HIS A 145 -33.42 -19.24 5.18
N LEU A 146 -33.01 -20.37 4.59
CA LEU A 146 -33.17 -20.62 3.17
C LEU A 146 -34.63 -20.42 2.75
N LYS A 147 -35.60 -21.01 3.47
CA LYS A 147 -37.03 -20.87 3.14
C LYS A 147 -37.56 -19.44 3.24
N GLU A 148 -37.03 -18.62 4.15
CA GLU A 148 -37.42 -17.19 4.27
C GLU A 148 -36.86 -16.33 3.13
N LEU A 149 -35.68 -16.70 2.62
CA LEU A 149 -34.99 -16.02 1.52
C LEU A 149 -35.52 -16.40 0.14
N LEU A 150 -36.49 -17.31 0.05
CA LEU A 150 -37.15 -17.69 -1.21
C LEU A 150 -38.50 -16.99 -1.35
N VAL A 151 -38.82 -16.54 -2.55
CA VAL A 151 -40.20 -16.13 -2.88
C VAL A 151 -41.13 -17.35 -2.83
N PRO A 152 -42.44 -17.17 -2.51
CA PRO A 152 -43.38 -18.29 -2.34
C PRO A 152 -43.40 -19.29 -3.52
N LYS A 153 -43.26 -18.79 -4.75
CA LYS A 153 -43.21 -19.61 -5.97
C LYS A 153 -42.02 -20.58 -6.00
N VAL A 154 -40.87 -20.18 -5.46
CA VAL A 154 -39.68 -21.04 -5.42
C VAL A 154 -39.73 -21.95 -4.20
N ARG A 155 -40.18 -21.41 -3.07
CA ARG A 155 -40.29 -22.11 -1.80
C ARG A 155 -41.19 -23.34 -1.86
N SER A 156 -42.26 -23.29 -2.67
CA SER A 156 -43.16 -24.44 -2.85
C SER A 156 -42.46 -25.71 -3.35
N ALA A 157 -41.31 -25.60 -4.01
CA ALA A 157 -40.51 -26.75 -4.47
C ALA A 157 -39.81 -27.51 -3.34
N ILE A 158 -39.66 -26.89 -2.16
CA ILE A 158 -38.94 -27.45 -1.00
C ILE A 158 -39.78 -27.47 0.28
N ASP A 159 -41.01 -26.92 0.25
CA ASP A 159 -41.89 -26.83 1.42
C ASP A 159 -42.27 -28.20 2.01
N GLY A 160 -42.30 -29.26 1.18
CA GLY A 160 -42.60 -30.62 1.60
C GLY A 160 -41.44 -31.37 2.28
N LEU A 161 -40.26 -30.74 2.43
CA LEU A 161 -39.10 -31.38 3.04
C LEU A 161 -39.09 -31.20 4.58
N PRO A 162 -38.67 -32.22 5.35
CA PRO A 162 -38.59 -32.12 6.80
C PRO A 162 -37.48 -31.16 7.25
N TYR A 163 -37.66 -30.51 8.42
CA TYR A 163 -36.67 -29.63 9.03
C TYR A 163 -35.55 -30.42 9.72
N ASN A 164 -34.74 -31.12 8.94
CA ASN A 164 -33.58 -31.88 9.39
C ASN A 164 -32.41 -31.71 8.40
N THR A 165 -31.26 -32.30 8.73
CA THR A 165 -30.05 -32.29 7.90
C THR A 165 -30.30 -32.79 6.47
N GLU A 166 -31.01 -33.91 6.33
CA GLU A 166 -31.32 -34.50 5.02
C GLU A 166 -32.20 -33.58 4.17
N GLY A 167 -33.23 -32.97 4.78
CA GLY A 167 -34.12 -32.02 4.14
C GLY A 167 -33.39 -30.77 3.65
N TYR A 168 -32.42 -30.27 4.42
CA TYR A 168 -31.58 -29.15 4.01
C TYR A 168 -30.73 -29.46 2.78
N GLU A 169 -30.00 -30.58 2.80
CA GLU A 169 -29.15 -30.99 1.67
C GLU A 169 -29.99 -31.28 0.42
N ARG A 170 -31.16 -31.91 0.58
CA ARG A 170 -32.10 -32.13 -0.52
C ARG A 170 -32.68 -30.83 -1.07
N ALA A 171 -32.95 -29.84 -0.22
CA ALA A 171 -33.41 -28.52 -0.66
C ALA A 171 -32.35 -27.82 -1.52
N LYS A 172 -31.08 -27.82 -1.10
CA LYS A 172 -29.96 -27.30 -1.89
C LYS A 172 -29.87 -28.01 -3.25
N ALA A 173 -29.92 -29.34 -3.25
CA ALA A 173 -29.87 -30.13 -4.49
C ALA A 173 -31.00 -29.77 -5.46
N ILE A 174 -32.25 -29.64 -4.97
CA ILE A 174 -33.40 -29.25 -5.79
C ILE A 174 -33.23 -27.85 -6.38
N LEU A 175 -32.82 -26.88 -5.58
CA LEU A 175 -32.64 -25.50 -6.05
C LEU A 175 -31.52 -25.40 -7.07
N THR A 176 -30.37 -26.02 -6.81
CA THR A 176 -29.22 -26.05 -7.73
C THR A 176 -29.58 -26.78 -9.03
N ALA A 177 -30.29 -27.91 -8.96
CA ALA A 177 -30.72 -28.63 -10.16
C ALA A 177 -31.75 -27.84 -10.99
N LYS A 178 -32.57 -27.00 -10.36
CA LYS A 178 -33.63 -26.25 -11.04
C LYS A 178 -33.16 -24.90 -11.58
N TYR A 179 -32.29 -24.18 -10.85
CA TYR A 179 -31.89 -22.81 -11.18
C TYR A 179 -30.38 -22.61 -11.36
N GLY A 180 -29.57 -23.52 -10.81
CA GLY A 180 -28.10 -23.40 -10.79
C GLY A 180 -27.38 -24.17 -11.89
N LYS A 181 -28.11 -24.73 -12.86
CA LYS A 181 -27.50 -25.42 -14.02
C LYS A 181 -26.62 -24.43 -14.80
N PRO A 182 -25.29 -24.66 -14.91
CA PRO A 182 -24.39 -23.70 -15.56
C PRO A 182 -24.73 -23.41 -17.02
N SER A 183 -25.35 -24.36 -17.75
CA SER A 183 -25.85 -24.14 -19.10
C SER A 183 -27.03 -23.17 -19.15
N GLU A 184 -28.02 -23.35 -18.28
CA GLU A 184 -29.24 -22.51 -18.23
C GLU A 184 -28.94 -21.10 -17.74
N VAL A 185 -28.08 -20.96 -16.72
CA VAL A 185 -27.64 -19.65 -16.22
C VAL A 185 -26.88 -18.89 -17.31
N ALA A 186 -25.96 -19.57 -18.01
CA ALA A 186 -25.24 -18.95 -19.12
C ALA A 186 -26.20 -18.56 -20.25
N ASN A 187 -27.09 -19.46 -20.66
CA ASN A 187 -28.07 -19.19 -21.70
C ASN A 187 -28.96 -17.99 -21.34
N ALA A 188 -29.39 -17.85 -20.08
CA ALA A 188 -30.18 -16.70 -19.65
C ALA A 188 -29.43 -15.36 -19.84
N HIS A 189 -28.14 -15.30 -19.51
CA HIS A 189 -27.31 -14.12 -19.77
C HIS A 189 -27.11 -13.88 -21.28
N ILE A 190 -26.89 -14.93 -22.07
CA ILE A 190 -26.78 -14.86 -23.53
C ILE A 190 -28.07 -14.29 -24.14
N GLN A 191 -29.23 -14.82 -23.76
CA GLN A 191 -30.52 -14.31 -24.22
C GLN A 191 -30.71 -12.84 -23.83
N ARG A 192 -30.22 -12.41 -22.67
CA ARG A 192 -30.27 -11.00 -22.28
C ARG A 192 -29.39 -10.11 -23.15
N ILE A 193 -28.21 -10.58 -23.57
CA ILE A 193 -27.34 -9.90 -24.54
C ILE A 193 -28.04 -9.82 -25.91
N ILE A 194 -28.61 -10.92 -26.39
CA ILE A 194 -29.35 -11.00 -27.66
C ILE A 194 -30.63 -10.15 -27.61
N ALA A 195 -31.24 -9.95 -26.44
CA ALA A 195 -32.43 -9.12 -26.26
C ALA A 195 -32.14 -7.63 -26.02
N LEU A 196 -30.87 -7.21 -25.92
CA LEU A 196 -30.55 -5.78 -25.77
C LEU A 196 -31.15 -4.97 -26.93
N PRO A 197 -31.74 -3.79 -26.66
CA PRO A 197 -32.35 -2.97 -27.70
C PRO A 197 -31.29 -2.34 -28.60
N THR A 198 -31.65 -2.12 -29.87
CA THR A 198 -30.83 -1.33 -30.80
C THR A 198 -30.87 0.14 -30.39
N VAL A 199 -29.71 0.74 -30.15
CA VAL A 199 -29.58 2.17 -29.85
C VAL A 199 -29.38 2.92 -31.17
N GLN A 200 -30.41 3.69 -31.55
CA GLN A 200 -30.34 4.55 -32.72
C GLN A 200 -29.56 5.84 -32.41
N GLY A 201 -28.64 6.20 -33.29
CA GLY A 201 -27.78 7.38 -33.16
C GLY A 201 -26.63 7.22 -32.16
N SER A 202 -25.99 8.33 -31.83
CA SER A 202 -24.77 8.41 -31.03
C SER A 202 -24.98 9.06 -29.65
N GLN A 203 -26.21 9.02 -29.12
CA GLN A 203 -26.57 9.64 -27.84
C GLN A 203 -25.79 8.99 -26.68
N PRO A 204 -24.89 9.72 -25.99
CA PRO A 204 -23.98 9.12 -25.01
C PRO A 204 -24.69 8.36 -23.87
N ALA A 205 -25.78 8.92 -23.33
CA ALA A 205 -26.53 8.30 -22.23
C ALA A 205 -27.13 6.93 -22.59
N LYS A 206 -27.62 6.77 -23.83
CA LYS A 206 -28.21 5.51 -24.30
C LYS A 206 -27.14 4.46 -24.59
N VAL A 207 -26.01 4.89 -25.16
CA VAL A 207 -24.85 4.01 -25.38
C VAL A 207 -24.28 3.53 -24.05
N HIS A 208 -24.17 4.41 -23.06
CA HIS A 208 -23.74 4.06 -21.70
C HIS A 208 -24.69 3.06 -21.03
N ASP A 209 -26.00 3.29 -21.07
CA ASP A 209 -26.99 2.33 -20.53
C ASP A 209 -26.93 0.95 -21.23
N PHE A 210 -26.77 0.93 -22.55
CA PHE A 210 -26.55 -0.31 -23.31
C PHE A 210 -25.29 -1.03 -22.84
N TYR A 211 -24.17 -0.32 -22.72
CA TYR A 211 -22.90 -0.89 -22.29
C TYR A 211 -22.95 -1.41 -20.85
N GLY A 212 -23.55 -0.66 -19.91
CA GLY A 212 -23.71 -1.11 -18.53
C GLY A 212 -24.52 -2.42 -18.43
N LYS A 213 -25.60 -2.53 -19.23
CA LYS A 213 -26.39 -3.76 -19.32
C LYS A 213 -25.60 -4.90 -19.95
N LEU A 214 -24.83 -4.65 -21.00
CA LEU A 214 -23.99 -5.65 -21.64
C LEU A 214 -22.89 -6.15 -20.69
N ALA A 215 -22.12 -5.22 -20.11
CA ALA A 215 -20.99 -5.50 -19.23
C ALA A 215 -21.40 -6.38 -18.05
N THR A 216 -22.54 -6.09 -17.42
CA THR A 216 -23.07 -6.92 -16.32
C THR A 216 -23.28 -8.39 -16.74
N ASN A 217 -23.80 -8.63 -17.95
CA ASN A 217 -24.03 -9.99 -18.45
C ASN A 217 -22.73 -10.67 -18.89
N VAL A 218 -21.82 -9.95 -19.55
CA VAL A 218 -20.51 -10.45 -19.95
C VAL A 218 -19.69 -10.83 -18.72
N GLN A 219 -19.67 -10.00 -17.68
CA GLN A 219 -18.94 -10.27 -16.44
C GLN A 219 -19.47 -11.51 -15.71
N ALA A 220 -20.79 -11.72 -15.69
CA ALA A 220 -21.39 -12.93 -15.13
C ALA A 220 -20.91 -14.18 -15.90
N LEU A 221 -20.89 -14.12 -17.23
CA LEU A 221 -20.42 -15.22 -18.08
C LEU A 221 -18.91 -15.47 -17.96
N ASP A 222 -18.12 -14.42 -17.76
CA ASP A 222 -16.67 -14.53 -17.51
C ASP A 222 -16.37 -15.20 -16.17
N THR A 223 -17.11 -14.82 -15.12
CA THR A 223 -17.05 -15.46 -13.79
C THR A 223 -17.37 -16.95 -13.87
N MET A 224 -18.27 -17.34 -14.77
CA MET A 224 -18.62 -18.74 -15.05
C MET A 224 -17.62 -19.44 -16.00
N ARG A 225 -16.58 -18.75 -16.48
CA ARG A 225 -15.60 -19.21 -17.49
C ARG A 225 -16.21 -19.62 -18.83
N LYS A 226 -17.35 -19.01 -19.19
CA LYS A 226 -18.11 -19.29 -20.41
C LYS A 226 -18.01 -18.19 -21.46
N ILE A 227 -17.06 -17.28 -21.32
CA ILE A 227 -16.87 -16.16 -22.24
C ILE A 227 -16.60 -16.60 -23.70
N LYS A 228 -15.95 -17.75 -23.89
CA LYS A 228 -15.71 -18.30 -25.23
C LYS A 228 -17.00 -18.66 -25.97
N GLU A 229 -18.06 -19.06 -25.25
CA GLU A 229 -19.37 -19.41 -25.82
C GLU A 229 -20.04 -18.18 -26.45
N ILE A 230 -19.63 -16.97 -26.06
CA ILE A 230 -20.29 -15.73 -26.50
C ILE A 230 -19.55 -14.93 -27.57
N ASN A 231 -18.31 -15.27 -27.93
CA ASN A 231 -17.52 -14.49 -28.88
C ASN A 231 -18.23 -14.26 -30.23
N GLY A 232 -18.99 -15.23 -30.71
CA GLY A 232 -19.78 -15.09 -31.95
C GLY A 232 -20.88 -14.01 -31.90
N TYR A 233 -21.31 -13.59 -30.70
CA TYR A 233 -22.35 -12.56 -30.54
C TYR A 233 -21.80 -11.14 -30.55
N VAL A 234 -20.48 -10.93 -30.59
CA VAL A 234 -19.89 -9.59 -30.63
C VAL A 234 -20.38 -8.82 -31.85
N ARG A 235 -20.41 -9.46 -33.03
CA ARG A 235 -20.93 -8.85 -34.26
C ARG A 235 -22.40 -8.44 -34.16
N VAL A 236 -23.25 -9.35 -33.66
CA VAL A 236 -24.69 -9.07 -33.45
C VAL A 236 -24.87 -7.94 -32.43
N THR A 237 -23.99 -7.84 -31.44
CA THR A 237 -24.02 -6.77 -30.43
C THR A 237 -23.58 -5.43 -31.02
N LEU A 238 -22.56 -5.41 -31.89
CA LEU A 238 -22.15 -4.23 -32.66
C LEU A 238 -23.24 -3.72 -33.59
N ASP A 239 -23.99 -4.62 -34.23
CA ASP A 239 -25.11 -4.28 -35.12
C ASP A 239 -26.24 -3.53 -34.37
N LYS A 240 -26.30 -3.65 -33.04
CA LYS A 240 -27.24 -2.90 -32.20
C LYS A 240 -26.83 -1.44 -31.94
N LEU A 241 -25.64 -1.04 -32.37
CA LEU A 241 -25.08 0.30 -32.18
C LEU A 241 -24.75 0.95 -33.54
N PRO A 242 -25.70 1.03 -34.50
CA PRO A 242 -25.40 1.49 -35.85
C PRO A 242 -24.82 2.92 -35.89
N GLY A 243 -25.19 3.78 -34.94
CA GLY A 243 -24.75 5.17 -34.89
C GLY A 243 -23.30 5.39 -34.46
N ILE A 244 -22.65 4.40 -33.83
CA ILE A 244 -21.26 4.47 -33.37
C ILE A 244 -20.40 3.30 -33.86
N ARG A 245 -21.01 2.30 -34.51
CA ARG A 245 -20.31 1.09 -34.96
C ARG A 245 -19.08 1.41 -35.81
N ALA A 246 -19.21 2.33 -36.77
CA ALA A 246 -18.10 2.72 -37.62
C ALA A 246 -16.94 3.28 -36.80
N ASP A 247 -17.23 4.13 -35.81
CA ASP A 247 -16.21 4.71 -34.93
C ASP A 247 -15.53 3.66 -34.05
N LEU A 248 -16.28 2.64 -33.61
CA LEU A 248 -15.74 1.54 -32.80
C LEU A 248 -14.74 0.69 -33.59
N VAL A 249 -15.06 0.30 -34.83
CA VAL A 249 -14.28 -0.69 -35.58
C VAL A 249 -13.24 -0.09 -36.54
N ARG A 250 -13.29 1.23 -36.80
CA ARG A 250 -12.43 1.90 -37.81
C ARG A 250 -10.93 1.70 -37.59
N LEU A 251 -10.51 1.36 -36.39
CA LEU A 251 -9.12 1.35 -35.96
C LEU A 251 -8.51 -0.05 -35.90
N ASP A 252 -9.31 -1.08 -36.16
CA ASP A 252 -8.89 -2.47 -36.09
C ASP A 252 -9.45 -3.24 -37.29
N ASP A 253 -8.59 -3.57 -38.24
CA ASP A 253 -8.94 -4.36 -39.43
C ASP A 253 -9.42 -5.78 -39.07
N ASN A 254 -9.02 -6.29 -37.90
CA ASN A 254 -9.34 -7.61 -37.40
C ASN A 254 -10.55 -7.60 -36.45
N TRP A 255 -11.41 -6.57 -36.50
CA TRP A 255 -12.60 -6.47 -35.65
C TRP A 255 -13.55 -7.68 -35.75
N HIS A 256 -13.47 -8.45 -36.83
CA HIS A 256 -14.22 -9.68 -37.04
C HIS A 256 -13.86 -10.81 -36.06
N GLU A 257 -12.66 -10.76 -35.47
CA GLU A 257 -12.15 -11.74 -34.50
C GLU A 257 -12.36 -11.30 -33.04
N TRP A 258 -13.01 -10.16 -32.83
CA TRP A 258 -13.21 -9.62 -31.49
C TRP A 258 -13.99 -10.57 -30.57
N ALA A 259 -13.47 -10.68 -29.35
CA ALA A 259 -14.17 -11.22 -28.19
C ALA A 259 -14.70 -10.09 -27.30
N PHE A 260 -15.68 -10.35 -26.44
CA PHE A 260 -16.24 -9.32 -25.54
C PHE A 260 -15.24 -8.60 -24.63
N PRO A 261 -14.10 -9.19 -24.20
CA PRO A 261 -13.06 -8.43 -23.51
C PRO A 261 -12.45 -7.28 -24.32
N HIS A 262 -12.46 -7.38 -25.66
CA HIS A 262 -12.05 -6.32 -26.59
C HIS A 262 -13.17 -5.28 -26.77
N PHE A 263 -14.43 -5.68 -26.54
CA PHE A 263 -15.59 -4.80 -26.53
C PHE A 263 -15.65 -4.01 -25.20
N ARG A 264 -14.68 -3.11 -24.99
CA ARG A 264 -14.65 -2.21 -23.81
C ARG A 264 -14.76 -0.75 -24.22
N VAL A 265 -15.74 -0.06 -23.64
CA VAL A 265 -15.82 1.40 -23.66
C VAL A 265 -15.15 1.89 -22.39
N SER A 266 -14.08 2.68 -22.51
CA SER A 266 -13.43 3.32 -21.36
C SER A 266 -14.15 4.62 -21.01
N GLU A 267 -14.62 4.70 -19.77
CA GLU A 267 -15.23 5.89 -19.17
C GLU A 267 -14.11 6.83 -18.69
N THR A 268 -13.69 7.75 -19.55
CA THR A 268 -12.96 8.95 -19.11
C THR A 268 -13.86 10.16 -19.28
N GLY A 269 -14.67 10.42 -18.25
CA GLY A 269 -15.21 11.73 -17.86
C GLY A 269 -16.16 12.48 -18.79
N ARG A 270 -16.17 12.26 -20.11
CA ARG A 270 -17.05 12.91 -21.12
C ARG A 270 -16.83 12.39 -22.56
N SER A 271 -16.07 11.32 -22.77
CA SER A 271 -15.85 10.69 -24.09
C SER A 271 -16.00 9.17 -23.98
N ILE A 272 -16.64 8.55 -24.98
CA ILE A 272 -16.54 7.12 -25.27
C ILE A 272 -15.17 6.92 -25.94
N SER A 273 -14.26 6.16 -25.33
CA SER A 273 -12.97 5.81 -25.94
C SER A 273 -12.78 4.31 -25.93
N VAL A 274 -12.34 3.75 -27.06
CA VAL A 274 -11.91 2.35 -27.23
C VAL A 274 -10.39 2.36 -27.24
N ARG A 275 -9.72 1.62 -26.34
CA ARG A 275 -8.27 1.32 -26.44
C ARG A 275 -8.13 -0.14 -26.85
N GLU A 276 -7.15 -0.55 -27.64
CA GLU A 276 -5.82 0.03 -27.92
C GLU A 276 -5.72 0.62 -29.34
N GLY A 277 -5.13 1.81 -29.47
CA GLY A 277 -4.65 2.30 -30.77
C GLY A 277 -5.29 3.56 -31.37
N CYS A 278 -6.47 4.04 -30.98
CA CYS A 278 -6.91 5.39 -31.43
C CYS A 278 -8.23 5.95 -30.84
N VAL A 279 -8.27 7.30 -30.88
CA VAL A 279 -9.41 8.25 -30.83
C VAL A 279 -10.03 8.58 -29.45
N LEU A 280 -9.66 9.80 -29.01
CA LEU A 280 -10.43 10.73 -28.19
C LEU A 280 -11.62 11.26 -29.00
N ILE A 281 -12.86 11.14 -28.51
CA ILE A 281 -13.98 11.97 -28.97
C ILE A 281 -14.27 13.00 -27.87
N ALA A 282 -13.43 14.03 -27.82
CA ALA A 282 -13.69 15.19 -26.98
C ALA A 282 -14.81 16.04 -27.62
N LEU A 283 -16.01 15.99 -27.04
CA LEU A 283 -16.90 17.15 -27.04
C LEU A 283 -16.80 17.77 -25.64
N ALA A 284 -15.86 18.69 -25.44
CA ALA A 284 -15.86 19.55 -24.26
C ALA A 284 -15.23 20.91 -24.56
N GLN A 285 -16.04 21.95 -24.34
CA GLN A 285 -15.67 23.35 -24.28
C GLN A 285 -14.85 23.61 -23.01
N ASP A 286 -13.54 23.33 -22.99
CA ASP A 286 -12.63 23.97 -22.03
C ASP A 286 -11.16 23.74 -22.42
N THR A 287 -10.39 24.82 -22.59
CA THR A 287 -9.08 24.82 -23.27
C THR A 287 -7.89 24.48 -22.37
N GLU A 288 -7.99 24.55 -21.04
CA GLU A 288 -6.80 24.43 -20.18
C GLU A 288 -6.42 23.00 -19.78
N LEU A 289 -7.37 22.05 -19.76
CA LEU A 289 -7.08 20.65 -19.44
C LEU A 289 -6.48 19.85 -20.62
N GLN A 290 -6.42 20.44 -21.82
CA GLN A 290 -5.95 19.78 -23.05
C GLN A 290 -4.43 19.55 -23.07
N ILE A 291 -3.64 20.44 -22.48
CA ILE A 291 -2.18 20.40 -22.60
C ILE A 291 -1.57 19.27 -21.76
N VAL A 292 -2.11 19.05 -20.56
CA VAL A 292 -1.57 18.05 -19.63
C VAL A 292 -1.82 16.62 -20.14
N VAL A 293 -3.02 16.35 -20.64
CA VAL A 293 -3.40 15.01 -21.15
C VAL A 293 -2.66 14.67 -22.45
N LEU A 294 -2.45 15.65 -23.33
CA LEU A 294 -1.66 15.45 -24.56
C LEU A 294 -0.18 15.20 -24.27
N LEU A 295 0.40 15.90 -23.28
CA LEU A 295 1.79 15.72 -22.88
C LEU A 295 2.04 14.35 -22.23
N GLU A 296 1.10 13.86 -21.42
CA GLU A 296 1.24 12.59 -20.73
C GLU A 296 1.04 11.40 -21.69
N ALA A 297 0.15 11.54 -22.67
CA ALA A 297 0.02 10.57 -23.77
C ALA A 297 1.27 10.54 -24.68
N ALA A 298 1.85 11.71 -25.01
CA ALA A 298 3.07 11.77 -25.80
C ALA A 298 4.28 11.16 -25.08
N ARG A 299 4.36 11.33 -23.75
CA ARG A 299 5.40 10.72 -22.91
C ARG A 299 5.33 9.19 -22.93
N SER A 300 4.15 8.61 -22.76
CA SER A 300 3.95 7.15 -22.78
C SER A 300 4.37 6.54 -24.13
N VAL A 301 4.05 7.20 -25.25
CA VAL A 301 4.41 6.72 -26.59
C VAL A 301 5.92 6.77 -26.82
N MET A 302 6.60 7.79 -26.31
CA MET A 302 8.07 7.86 -26.38
C MET A 302 8.73 6.77 -25.54
N GLU A 303 8.24 6.51 -24.33
CA GLU A 303 8.78 5.47 -23.45
C GLU A 303 8.63 4.06 -24.08
N ASP A 304 7.49 3.76 -24.71
CA ASP A 304 7.26 2.48 -25.41
C ASP A 304 8.13 2.33 -26.67
N THR A 305 8.34 3.43 -27.42
CA THR A 305 9.19 3.42 -28.61
C THR A 305 10.65 3.20 -28.23
N ILE A 306 11.11 3.79 -27.13
CA ILE A 306 12.45 3.57 -26.58
C ILE A 306 12.61 2.11 -26.13
N HIS A 307 11.63 1.56 -25.41
CA HIS A 307 11.66 0.17 -24.98
C HIS A 307 11.70 -0.83 -26.15
N GLN A 308 10.92 -0.61 -27.22
CA GLN A 308 10.97 -1.45 -28.42
C GLN A 308 12.27 -1.30 -29.20
N SER A 309 12.85 -0.10 -29.25
CA SER A 309 14.13 0.12 -29.92
C SER A 309 15.29 -0.55 -29.16
N VAL A 310 15.28 -0.49 -27.83
CA VAL A 310 16.27 -1.15 -26.98
C VAL A 310 16.17 -2.67 -27.08
N ALA A 311 14.94 -3.22 -27.08
CA ALA A 311 14.71 -4.65 -27.22
C ALA A 311 15.18 -5.23 -28.58
N LYS A 312 15.05 -4.44 -29.66
CA LYS A 312 15.55 -4.83 -31.00
C LYS A 312 17.07 -4.80 -31.08
N SER A 313 17.74 -3.86 -30.41
CA SER A 313 19.21 -3.81 -30.38
C SER A 313 19.84 -4.94 -29.56
N THR A 314 19.21 -5.38 -28.46
CA THR A 314 19.73 -6.49 -27.64
C THR A 314 19.61 -7.86 -28.33
N ASN A 315 18.68 -8.03 -29.27
CA ASN A 315 18.46 -9.30 -29.97
C ASN A 315 19.32 -9.45 -31.25
N SER A 316 20.19 -8.48 -31.55
CA SER A 316 21.12 -8.52 -32.70
C SER A 316 22.54 -8.94 -32.32
N TYR A 317 22.82 -9.20 -31.04
CA TYR A 317 24.15 -9.54 -30.52
C TYR A 317 24.24 -10.94 -29.86
N TYR A 318 23.24 -11.80 -30.08
CA TYR A 318 23.26 -13.21 -29.68
C TYR A 318 23.08 -14.15 -30.84
#